data_AF-A0A7K2MBX9-F1
#
_entry.id   AF-A0A7K2MBX9-F1
#
_cell.length_a   1.000
_cell.length_b   1.000
_cell.length_c   1.000
_cell.angle_alpha   90.00
_cell.angle_beta   90.00
_cell.angle_gamma   90.00
#
_symmetry.space_group_name_H-M   'P 1'
#
loop_
_entity.id
_entity.type
_entity.pdbx_description
1 polymer ?
#
loop_
_entity_poly.entity_id
_entity_poly.type
_entity_poly.pdbx_seq_one_letter_code
_entity_poly.pdbx_strand_id
1 'polypeptide(L)'
;MVDTMALLPPFIRPTRMTRSARRPVAVLAADGLPADDEVLLDVPDDRLGPALVAAAAGAYAPAAALLAETRERSEWDDRDRYALKLAAFARSRPDWL
;
A
#
# COMPACT_ATOMS: atom_id res chain seq x y z
N MET A 1 44.59 21.70 0.62
CA MET A 1 43.55 21.52 1.66
C MET A 1 42.23 21.37 0.91
N VAL A 2 41.79 20.14 0.62
CA VAL A 2 40.60 19.87 -0.21
C VAL A 2 39.58 19.17 0.69
N ASP A 3 38.48 19.86 0.97
CA ASP A 3 37.32 19.35 1.69
C ASP A 3 36.65 18.23 0.87
N THR A 4 36.80 16.99 1.32
CA THR A 4 36.02 15.85 0.81
C THR A 4 34.71 15.82 1.58
N MET A 5 33.67 16.47 1.04
CA MET A 5 32.30 16.26 1.50
C MET A 5 31.86 14.86 1.07
N ALA A 6 31.99 13.89 1.98
CA ALA A 6 31.38 12.58 1.81
C ALA A 6 29.86 12.73 1.88
N LEU A 7 29.22 12.80 0.71
CA LEU A 7 27.78 12.67 0.56
C LEU A 7 27.36 11.29 1.10
N LEU A 8 26.75 11.25 2.28
CA LEU A 8 26.10 10.05 2.80
C LEU A 8 24.94 9.68 1.87
N PRO A 9 24.88 8.44 1.35
CA PRO A 9 23.72 7.99 0.59
C PRO A 9 22.49 7.98 1.51
N PRO A 10 21.32 8.42 1.04
CA PRO A 10 20.13 8.41 1.86
C PRO A 10 19.71 6.96 2.14
N PHE A 11 19.46 6.65 3.42
CA PHE A 11 18.85 5.40 3.86
C PHE A 11 17.38 5.34 3.43
N ILE A 12 17.13 5.31 2.11
CA ILE A 12 15.80 5.06 1.60
C ILE A 12 15.63 3.54 1.57
N ARG A 13 14.94 3.04 2.59
CA ARG A 13 14.43 1.67 2.60
C ARG A 13 13.58 1.50 1.34
N PRO A 14 13.87 0.55 0.44
CA PRO A 14 12.96 0.29 -0.66
C PRO A 14 11.67 -0.23 -0.04
N THR A 15 10.59 0.55 -0.15
CA THR A 15 9.25 0.05 0.13
C THR A 15 9.02 -1.07 -0.87
N ARG A 16 8.93 -2.32 -0.37
CA ARG A 16 8.58 -3.46 -1.20
C ARG A 16 7.14 -3.22 -1.65
N MET A 17 7.01 -2.64 -2.84
CA MET A 17 5.73 -2.42 -3.48
C MET A 17 5.15 -3.81 -3.80
N THR A 18 4.30 -4.34 -2.93
CA THR A 18 3.51 -5.54 -3.21
C THR A 18 2.50 -5.16 -4.28
N ARG A 19 2.98 -5.15 -5.53
CA ARG A 19 2.13 -5.08 -6.70
C ARG A 19 1.32 -6.37 -6.68
N SER A 20 0.05 -6.28 -6.28
CA SER A 20 -0.96 -7.29 -6.61
C SER A 20 -1.18 -7.24 -8.13
N ALA A 21 -0.17 -7.65 -8.88
CA ALA A 21 -0.30 -7.94 -10.29
C ALA A 21 -0.81 -9.37 -10.35
N ARG A 22 -2.04 -9.53 -10.81
CA ARG A 22 -2.52 -10.82 -11.31
C ARG A 22 -1.52 -11.27 -12.39
N ARG A 23 -0.75 -12.33 -12.13
CA ARG A 23 0.02 -13.05 -13.16
C ARG A 23 -0.20 -14.55 -13.01
N PRO A 24 -0.35 -15.30 -14.12
CA PRO A 24 -0.49 -16.74 -14.09
C PRO A 24 0.88 -17.37 -13.77
N VAL A 25 0.95 -18.15 -12.70
CA VAL A 25 2.14 -18.87 -12.23
C VAL A 25 2.04 -20.29 -12.77
N ALA A 26 2.89 -20.68 -13.73
CA ALA A 26 2.92 -22.06 -14.19
C ALA A 26 4.28 -22.59 -14.70
N VAL A 27 5.39 -21.83 -14.68
CA VAL A 27 6.60 -22.25 -15.44
C VAL A 27 7.92 -22.19 -14.66
N LEU A 28 7.94 -22.07 -13.33
CA LEU A 28 9.22 -21.93 -12.59
C LEU A 28 9.45 -22.92 -11.42
N ALA A 29 8.65 -23.98 -11.30
CA ALA A 29 8.72 -24.93 -10.18
C ALA A 29 9.54 -26.20 -10.49
N ALA A 30 10.85 -26.10 -10.72
CA ALA A 30 11.67 -27.28 -11.02
C ALA A 30 12.78 -27.64 -10.02
N ASP A 31 13.26 -26.77 -9.12
CA ASP A 31 14.29 -27.17 -8.14
C ASP A 31 14.21 -26.37 -6.83
N GLY A 32 13.62 -26.96 -5.79
CA GLY A 32 13.91 -26.62 -4.39
C GLY A 32 13.17 -25.44 -3.75
N LEU A 33 12.14 -24.88 -4.39
CA LEU A 33 11.21 -23.96 -3.71
C LEU A 33 10.12 -24.74 -2.97
N PRO A 34 9.69 -24.31 -1.77
CA PRO A 34 8.50 -24.88 -1.13
C PRO A 34 7.34 -24.83 -2.12
N ALA A 35 6.44 -25.82 -2.06
CA ALA A 35 5.28 -25.85 -2.94
C ALA A 35 4.57 -24.50 -2.85
N ASP A 36 4.15 -23.95 -4.00
CA ASP A 36 3.49 -22.63 -4.08
C ASP A 36 2.27 -22.53 -3.12
N ASP A 37 1.75 -23.67 -2.70
CA ASP A 37 0.62 -23.86 -1.79
C ASP A 37 0.93 -23.55 -0.30
N GLU A 38 2.21 -23.39 0.08
CA GLU A 38 2.64 -23.07 1.46
C GLU A 38 2.94 -21.57 1.67
N VAL A 39 2.79 -20.73 0.64
CA VAL A 39 2.93 -19.28 0.78
C VAL A 39 1.60 -18.68 1.23
N LEU A 40 1.43 -18.51 2.55
CA LEU A 40 0.31 -17.73 3.09
C LEU A 40 0.49 -16.26 2.68
N LEU A 41 -0.28 -15.83 1.68
CA LEU A 41 -0.42 -14.42 1.35
C LEU A 41 -1.14 -13.73 2.50
N ASP A 42 -0.60 -12.60 2.97
CA ASP A 42 -1.30 -11.74 3.92
C ASP A 42 -2.72 -11.49 3.40
N VAL A 43 -3.71 -11.70 4.28
CA VAL A 43 -5.11 -11.47 3.95
C VAL A 43 -5.25 -10.01 3.51
N PRO A 44 -5.84 -9.75 2.32
CA PRO A 44 -6.09 -8.38 1.91
C PRO A 44 -6.93 -7.69 2.97
N ASP A 45 -6.49 -6.51 3.41
CA ASP A 45 -7.24 -5.74 4.39
C ASP A 45 -8.58 -5.25 3.81
N ASP A 46 -9.65 -5.58 4.52
CA ASP A 46 -11.04 -5.31 4.14
C ASP A 46 -11.54 -3.93 4.63
N ARG A 47 -10.77 -3.22 5.47
CA ARG A 47 -11.20 -1.96 6.11
C ARG A 47 -11.36 -0.81 5.12
N LEU A 48 -10.55 -0.79 4.05
CA LEU A 48 -10.57 0.32 3.08
C LEU A 48 -11.79 0.31 2.14
N GLY A 49 -12.32 -0.87 1.81
CA GLY A 49 -13.42 -1.02 0.84
C GLY A 49 -14.66 -0.20 1.19
N PRO A 50 -15.22 -0.35 2.42
CA PRO A 50 -16.36 0.44 2.87
C PRO A 50 -16.12 1.95 2.86
N ALA A 51 -14.90 2.40 3.18
CA ALA A 51 -14.55 3.82 3.16
C ALA A 51 -14.54 4.40 1.74
N LEU A 52 -14.07 3.65 0.75
CA LEU A 52 -14.12 4.04 -0.66
C LEU A 52 -15.55 4.12 -1.19
N VAL A 53 -16.41 3.16 -0.82
CA VAL A 53 -17.84 3.17 -1.19
C VAL A 53 -18.54 4.41 -0.60
N ALA A 54 -18.29 4.73 0.67
CA ALA A 54 -18.84 5.92 1.29
C ALA A 54 -18.33 7.22 0.63
N ALA A 55 -17.03 7.30 0.36
CA ALA A 55 -16.44 8.43 -0.36
C ALA A 55 -17.04 8.57 -1.77
N ALA A 56 -17.36 7.46 -2.44
CA ALA A 56 -18.02 7.49 -3.73
C ALA A 56 -19.42 8.13 -3.70
N ALA A 57 -20.09 8.06 -2.55
CA ALA A 57 -21.37 8.70 -2.28
C ALA A 57 -21.22 10.12 -1.70
N GLY A 58 -20.00 10.67 -1.63
CA GLY A 58 -19.69 11.99 -1.08
C GLY A 58 -19.55 12.02 0.45
N ALA A 59 -19.59 10.87 1.12
CA ALA A 59 -19.39 10.78 2.56
C ALA A 59 -17.92 10.50 2.88
N TYR A 60 -17.17 11.53 3.26
CA TYR A 60 -15.72 11.42 3.54
C TYR A 60 -15.37 11.06 4.99
N ALA A 61 -16.33 11.14 5.91
CA ALA A 61 -16.11 10.85 7.32
C ALA A 61 -15.56 9.42 7.58
N PRO A 62 -16.02 8.36 6.89
CA PRO A 62 -15.46 7.02 7.08
C PRO A 62 -13.98 6.91 6.69
N ALA A 63 -13.54 7.60 5.63
CA ALA A 63 -12.14 7.64 5.24
C ALA A 63 -11.28 8.39 6.27
N ALA A 64 -11.79 9.49 6.82
CA ALA A 64 -11.12 10.22 7.89
C ALA A 64 -11.01 9.39 9.17
N ALA A 65 -12.08 8.69 9.56
CA ALA A 65 -12.11 7.79 10.72
C ALA A 65 -11.11 6.63 10.57
N LEU A 66 -11.07 5.99 9.40
CA LEU A 66 -10.08 4.94 9.11
C LEU A 66 -8.65 5.45 9.29
N LEU A 67 -8.34 6.63 8.77
CA LEU A 67 -7.02 7.24 8.96
C LEU A 67 -6.77 7.66 10.42
N ALA A 68 -7.79 8.02 11.20
CA ALA A 68 -7.61 8.29 12.62
C ALA A 68 -7.26 7.00 13.39
N GLU A 69 -7.98 5.91 13.14
CA GLU A 69 -7.76 4.62 13.79
C GLU A 69 -6.34 4.09 13.55
N THR A 70 -5.82 4.22 12.31
CA THR A 70 -4.43 3.83 12.02
C THR A 70 -3.41 4.61 12.85
N ARG A 71 -3.69 5.88 13.21
CA ARG A 71 -2.79 6.65 14.10
C ARG A 71 -2.88 6.15 15.54
N GLU A 72 -4.09 5.93 16.04
CA GLU A 72 -4.32 5.44 17.40
C GLU A 72 -3.62 4.09 17.61
N ARG A 73 -3.64 3.23 16.59
CA ARG A 73 -3.02 1.90 16.61
C ARG A 73 -1.54 1.88 16.16
N SER A 74 -0.99 3.03 15.76
CA SER A 74 0.37 3.15 15.20
C SER A 74 0.63 2.27 13.97
N GLU A 75 -0.39 2.06 13.15
CA GLU A 75 -0.36 1.24 11.91
C GLU A 75 0.12 2.08 10.72
N TRP A 76 1.40 2.48 10.75
CA TRP A 76 1.93 3.43 9.78
C TRP A 76 2.01 2.90 8.35
N ASP A 77 2.23 1.59 8.14
CA ASP A 77 2.25 0.99 6.81
C ASP A 77 0.86 0.99 6.17
N ASP A 78 -0.16 0.58 6.92
CA ASP A 78 -1.55 0.61 6.47
C ASP A 78 -2.02 2.03 6.21
N ARG A 79 -1.64 2.97 7.07
CA ARG A 79 -1.93 4.39 6.89
C ARG A 79 -1.42 4.91 5.54
N ASP A 80 -0.15 4.65 5.21
CA ASP A 80 0.44 5.10 3.95
C ASP A 80 -0.26 4.45 2.74
N ARG A 81 -0.49 3.13 2.83
CA ARG A 81 -1.19 2.35 1.81
C ARG A 81 -2.61 2.87 1.56
N TYR A 82 -3.37 3.17 2.62
CA TYR A 82 -4.72 3.74 2.50
C TYR A 82 -4.68 5.14 1.91
N ALA A 83 -3.76 6.00 2.36
CA ALA A 83 -3.62 7.36 1.85
C ALA A 83 -3.35 7.37 0.34
N LEU A 84 -2.44 6.52 -0.13
CA LEU A 84 -2.14 6.38 -1.57
C LEU A 84 -3.36 5.91 -2.37
N LYS A 85 -4.09 4.91 -1.88
CA LYS A 85 -5.30 4.41 -2.56
C LYS A 85 -6.44 5.43 -2.56
N LEU A 86 -6.65 6.16 -1.46
CA LEU A 86 -7.63 7.24 -1.37
C LEU A 86 -7.28 8.39 -2.33
N ALA A 87 -6.01 8.78 -2.42
CA ALA A 87 -5.56 9.81 -3.35
C ALA A 87 -5.74 9.37 -4.81
N ALA A 88 -5.40 8.13 -5.14
CA ALA A 88 -5.64 7.57 -6.47
C ALA A 88 -7.13 7.55 -6.82
N PHE A 89 -7.99 7.17 -5.88
CA PHE A 89 -9.43 7.19 -6.04
C PHE A 89 -9.97 8.61 -6.26
N ALA A 90 -9.55 9.60 -5.47
CA ALA A 90 -9.95 10.99 -5.65
C ALA A 90 -9.50 11.52 -7.02
N ARG A 91 -8.26 11.23 -7.44
CA ARG A 91 -7.73 11.63 -8.74
C ARG A 91 -8.51 11.03 -9.92
N SER A 92 -9.10 9.84 -9.77
CA SER A 92 -9.91 9.23 -10.83
C SER A 92 -11.29 9.87 -11.03
N ARG A 93 -11.67 10.86 -10.21
CA ARG A 93 -12.97 11.55 -10.29
C ARG A 93 -12.75 12.98 -10.76
N PRO A 94 -12.88 13.26 -12.07
CA PRO A 94 -12.60 14.58 -12.63
C PRO A 94 -13.53 15.66 -12.06
N ASP A 95 -14.75 15.29 -11.67
CA ASP A 95 -15.74 16.21 -11.10
C ASP A 95 -15.34 16.77 -9.71
N TRP A 96 -14.24 16.29 -9.13
CA TRP A 96 -13.71 16.73 -7.83
C TRP A 96 -12.51 17.68 -7.95
N LEU A 97 -12.03 17.96 -9.16
CA LEU A 97 -10.95 18.90 -9.47
C LEU A 97 -11.51 20.15 -10.16
#